data_AF-A0A820Q6T1-F1
#
_entry.id   AF-A0A820Q6T1-F1
#
_cell.length_a   1.000
_cell.length_b   1.000
_cell.length_c   1.000
_cell.angle_alpha   90.00
_cell.angle_beta   90.00
_cell.angle_gamma   90.00
#
_symmetry.space_group_name_H-M   'P 1'
#
loop_
_entity.id
_entity.type
_entity.pdbx_description
1 polymer ?
#
loop_
_entity_poly.entity_id
_entity_poly.type
_entity_poly.pdbx_seq_one_letter_code
_entity_poly.pdbx_strand_id
1 'polypeptide(L)'
;MVKFDDGNFLYSRELLLDRARTYEITIKNQIYQLAIKDMSDRVTVDDMWQYVRSKTPCKRPQDLIRMLETLLKQTIRSRMVCIRNQFFEKNQMLYDGGPFQNSGFALAQGFYQAMFVTQIGPTLTIDTKCSCFYRN
;
A
#
# COMPACT_ATOMS: atom_id res chain seq x y z
N MET A 1 -11.09 1.78 13.51
CA MET A 1 -9.82 1.17 13.01
C MET A 1 -9.09 2.21 12.17
N VAL A 2 -7.83 2.50 12.48
CA VAL A 2 -6.99 3.48 11.77
C VAL A 2 -5.98 2.76 10.90
N LYS A 3 -5.71 3.31 9.72
CA LYS A 3 -4.84 2.77 8.67
C LYS A 3 -3.88 3.86 8.19
N PHE A 4 -2.73 3.51 7.64
CA PHE A 4 -1.70 4.49 7.25
C PHE A 4 -0.92 4.00 6.02
N ASP A 5 -0.41 4.94 5.22
CA ASP A 5 0.58 4.63 4.18
C ASP A 5 2.02 4.72 4.71
N ASP A 6 3.00 4.22 3.96
CA ASP A 6 4.44 4.31 4.31
C ASP A 6 4.97 5.76 4.27
N GLY A 7 4.09 6.73 3.99
CA GLY A 7 4.39 8.16 4.00
C GLY A 7 3.76 8.84 5.21
N ASN A 8 3.02 9.91 4.95
CA ASN A 8 2.51 10.82 5.99
C ASN A 8 0.98 10.82 6.10
N PHE A 9 0.28 9.84 5.52
CA PHE A 9 -1.18 9.85 5.50
C PHE A 9 -1.78 8.79 6.41
N LEU A 10 -2.73 9.25 7.21
CA LEU A 10 -3.53 8.46 8.13
C LEU A 10 -4.99 8.43 7.62
N TYR A 11 -5.56 7.25 7.52
CA TYR A 11 -6.92 7.02 7.05
C TYR A 11 -7.76 6.42 8.18
N SER A 12 -8.94 6.98 8.41
CA SER A 12 -9.91 6.49 9.39
C SER A 12 -11.30 6.46 8.76
N ARG A 13 -12.10 5.47 9.15
CA ARG A 13 -13.53 5.40 8.78
C ARG A 13 -14.34 6.47 9.52
N GLU A 14 -13.93 6.79 10.74
CA GLU A 14 -14.61 7.71 11.64
C GLU A 14 -13.83 9.01 11.76
N LEU A 15 -14.56 10.09 12.06
CA LEU A 15 -14.00 11.37 12.37
C LEU A 15 -13.18 11.25 13.67
N LEU A 16 -11.87 11.43 13.59
CA LEU A 16 -11.04 11.53 14.79
C LEU A 16 -11.34 12.88 15.44
N LEU A 17 -11.95 12.92 16.63
CA LEU A 17 -12.44 14.17 17.25
C LEU A 17 -11.34 14.95 18.01
N ASP A 18 -10.28 14.27 18.45
CA ASP A 18 -9.12 14.88 19.12
C ASP A 18 -8.09 15.36 18.07
N ARG A 19 -8.35 16.52 17.50
CA ARG A 19 -7.67 17.05 16.30
C ARG A 19 -6.54 18.03 16.67
N ALA A 20 -5.46 17.99 15.88
CA ALA A 20 -4.26 18.84 16.02
C ALA A 20 -3.50 18.71 17.35
N ARG A 21 -3.17 17.47 17.73
CA ARG A 21 -2.27 17.20 18.86
C ARG A 21 -0.94 16.62 18.37
N THR A 22 0.13 17.02 19.05
CA THR A 22 1.43 16.37 18.97
C THR A 22 1.48 15.31 20.07
N TYR A 23 1.77 14.08 19.67
CA TYR A 23 1.97 12.95 20.55
C TYR A 23 3.46 12.68 20.69
N GLU A 24 3.92 12.44 21.91
CA GLU A 24 5.26 11.94 22.16
C GLU A 24 5.21 10.41 22.19
N ILE A 25 6.07 9.76 21.39
CA ILE A 25 6.10 8.31 21.25
C ILE A 25 7.53 7.83 21.49
N THR A 26 7.71 6.89 22.41
CA THR A 26 9.00 6.26 22.66
C THR A 26 9.08 4.92 21.93
N ILE A 27 10.08 4.77 21.05
CA ILE A 27 10.37 3.50 20.35
C ILE A 27 11.84 3.16 20.60
N LYS A 28 12.13 1.99 21.18
CA LYS A 28 13.50 1.51 21.46
C LYS A 28 14.38 2.56 22.18
N ASN A 29 13.84 3.18 23.23
CA ASN A 29 14.48 4.24 24.02
C ASN A 29 14.80 5.54 23.27
N GLN A 30 14.26 5.73 22.07
CA GLN A 30 14.30 7.00 21.35
C GLN A 30 12.93 7.67 21.39
N ILE A 31 12.91 8.98 21.58
CA ILE A 31 11.69 9.79 21.65
C ILE A 31 11.41 10.38 20.27
N TYR A 32 10.18 10.22 19.80
CA TYR A 32 9.67 10.75 18.55
C TYR A 32 8.46 11.63 18.81
N GLN A 33 8.26 12.65 17.96
CA GLN A 33 7.07 13.49 18.00
C GLN A 33 6.21 13.21 16.76
N LEU A 34 4.97 12.78 16.99
CA LEU A 34 3.97 12.53 15.96
C LEU A 34 2.93 13.65 16.00
N ALA A 35 2.89 14.49 14.96
CA ALA A 35 1.83 15.48 14.80
C ALA A 35 0.75 14.95 13.86
N ILE A 36 -0.49 14.81 14.34
CA ILE A 36 -1.64 14.45 13.50
C ILE A 36 -2.37 15.74 13.12
N LYS A 37 -2.33 16.07 11.83
CA LYS A 37 -3.03 17.23 11.26
C LYS A 37 -4.24 16.76 10.48
N ASP A 38 -5.34 17.48 10.61
CA ASP A 38 -6.49 17.27 9.74
C ASP A 38 -6.16 17.69 8.32
N MET A 39 -6.49 16.82 7.39
CA MET A 39 -6.69 17.19 6.00
C MET A 39 -8.18 17.51 5.84
N SER A 40 -8.50 18.60 5.14
CA SER A 40 -9.87 19.09 4.96
C SER A 40 -10.78 18.14 4.20
N ASP A 41 -10.22 17.17 3.48
CA ASP A 41 -10.93 16.50 2.40
C ASP A 41 -11.45 15.13 2.84
N ARG A 42 -12.77 15.06 3.01
CA ARG A 42 -13.48 13.80 3.18
C ARG A 42 -13.67 13.17 1.79
N VAL A 43 -13.02 12.05 1.56
CA VAL A 43 -13.17 11.29 0.31
C VAL A 43 -14.33 10.30 0.45
N THR A 44 -15.24 10.26 -0.53
CA THR A 44 -16.40 9.38 -0.51
C THR A 44 -16.32 8.30 -1.59
N VAL A 45 -16.88 7.12 -1.32
CA VAL A 45 -16.93 6.04 -2.33
C VAL A 45 -17.83 6.44 -3.51
N ASP A 46 -18.76 7.37 -3.30
CA ASP A 46 -19.65 7.88 -4.34
C ASP A 46 -18.89 8.57 -5.46
N ASP A 47 -17.78 9.25 -5.16
CA ASP A 47 -16.91 9.88 -6.15
C ASP A 47 -16.37 8.87 -7.18
N MET A 48 -16.11 7.63 -6.75
CA MET A 48 -15.73 6.52 -7.65
C MET A 48 -16.89 6.10 -8.53
N TRP A 49 -18.09 5.93 -7.97
CA TRP A 49 -19.25 5.50 -8.74
C TRP A 49 -19.74 6.57 -9.71
N GLN A 50 -19.64 7.84 -9.35
CA GLN A 50 -19.85 8.96 -10.26
C GLN A 50 -18.89 8.86 -11.45
N TYR A 51 -17.60 8.62 -11.19
CA TYR A 51 -16.61 8.45 -12.26
C TYR A 51 -16.93 7.26 -13.18
N VAL A 52 -17.26 6.10 -12.60
CA VAL A 52 -17.59 4.88 -13.34
C VAL A 52 -18.84 5.05 -14.21
N ARG A 53 -19.87 5.73 -13.69
CA ARG A 53 -21.15 5.93 -14.39
C ARG A 53 -21.15 7.13 -15.34
N SER A 54 -20.12 7.97 -15.30
CA SER A 54 -20.07 9.17 -16.11
C SER A 54 -19.97 8.81 -17.59
N LYS A 55 -20.90 9.35 -18.38
CA LYS A 55 -20.87 9.26 -19.84
C LYS A 55 -19.94 10.30 -20.46
N THR A 56 -19.52 11.30 -19.68
CA THR A 56 -18.59 12.35 -20.08
C THR A 56 -17.25 12.21 -19.34
N PRO A 57 -16.14 12.72 -19.89
CA PRO A 57 -14.87 12.73 -19.18
C PRO A 57 -14.99 13.53 -17.89
N CYS A 58 -14.90 12.85 -16.74
CA CYS A 58 -14.85 13.48 -15.42
C CYS A 58 -13.49 13.21 -14.77
N LYS A 59 -13.14 14.02 -13.77
CA LYS A 59 -11.86 13.88 -13.07
C LYS A 59 -11.84 12.52 -12.36
N ARG A 60 -10.80 11.72 -12.64
CA ARG A 60 -10.56 10.45 -11.95
C ARG A 60 -10.30 10.70 -10.45
N PRO A 61 -10.96 9.99 -9.53
CA PRO A 61 -10.80 10.21 -8.09
C PRO A 61 -9.48 9.59 -7.60
N GLN A 62 -8.35 10.23 -7.90
CA GLN A 62 -7.01 9.69 -7.65
C GLN A 62 -6.76 9.43 -6.15
N ASP A 63 -7.20 10.32 -5.27
CA ASP A 63 -6.98 10.19 -3.83
C ASP A 63 -7.71 8.96 -3.26
N LEU A 64 -8.95 8.73 -3.70
CA LEU A 64 -9.71 7.54 -3.32
C LEU A 64 -9.03 6.26 -3.79
N ILE A 65 -8.49 6.25 -5.01
CA ILE A 65 -7.77 5.09 -5.55
C ILE A 65 -6.53 4.82 -4.71
N ARG A 66 -5.75 5.86 -4.39
CA ARG A 66 -4.56 5.76 -3.55
C ARG A 66 -4.89 5.28 -2.13
N MET A 67 -5.99 5.76 -1.56
CA MET A 67 -6.52 5.32 -0.27
C MET A 67 -6.84 3.82 -0.29
N LEU A 68 -7.70 3.39 -1.22
CA LEU A 68 -8.11 1.99 -1.33
C LEU A 68 -6.93 1.06 -1.62
N GLU A 69 -6.02 1.47 -2.52
CA GLU A 69 -4.81 0.73 -2.82
C GLU A 69 -3.91 0.58 -1.58
N THR A 70 -3.76 1.63 -0.77
CA THR A 70 -3.02 1.58 0.49
C THR A 70 -3.66 0.59 1.45
N LEU A 71 -4.99 0.67 1.63
CA LEU A 71 -5.73 -0.20 2.54
C LEU A 71 -5.55 -1.67 2.19
N LEU A 72 -5.61 -2.01 0.89
CA LEU A 72 -5.39 -3.36 0.39
C LEU A 72 -3.95 -3.84 0.61
N LYS A 73 -2.97 -2.94 0.48
CA LYS A 73 -1.55 -3.28 0.65
C LYS A 73 -1.14 -3.37 2.13
N GLN A 74 -1.79 -2.63 3.02
CA GLN A 74 -1.33 -2.48 4.41
C GLN A 74 -1.37 -3.81 5.20
N THR A 75 -2.36 -4.67 4.95
CA THR A 75 -2.40 -6.02 5.54
C THR A 75 -1.19 -6.85 5.15
N ILE A 76 -0.77 -6.72 3.89
CA ILE A 76 0.28 -7.53 3.26
C ILE A 76 1.68 -6.99 3.61
N ARG A 77 1.84 -5.65 3.64
CA ARG A 77 3.10 -4.96 3.93
C ARG A 77 3.74 -5.35 5.26
N SER A 78 2.93 -5.64 6.27
CA SER A 78 3.46 -6.07 7.58
C SER A 78 4.23 -7.40 7.50
N ARG A 79 3.84 -8.28 6.56
CA ARG A 79 4.32 -9.67 6.45
C ARG A 79 5.32 -9.89 5.31
N MET A 80 5.25 -9.12 4.25
CA MET A 80 6.03 -9.33 3.02
C MET A 80 7.15 -8.29 2.82
N VAL A 81 8.19 -8.66 2.06
CA VAL A 81 9.14 -7.70 1.48
C VAL A 81 8.44 -7.00 0.33
N CYS A 82 8.41 -5.67 0.39
CA CYS A 82 7.69 -4.85 -0.58
C CYS A 82 8.67 -4.03 -1.41
N ILE A 83 8.66 -4.24 -2.73
CA ILE A 83 9.46 -3.45 -3.69
C ILE A 83 8.46 -2.75 -4.61
N ARG A 84 8.18 -1.47 -4.34
CA ARG A 84 7.12 -0.69 -5.00
C ARG A 84 5.75 -1.38 -4.85
N ASN A 85 5.22 -1.91 -5.95
CA ASN A 85 3.93 -2.62 -6.02
C ASN A 85 4.12 -4.15 -6.12
N GLN A 86 5.33 -4.64 -5.84
CA GLN A 86 5.65 -6.07 -5.84
C GLN A 86 5.86 -6.56 -4.41
N PHE A 87 5.33 -7.74 -4.13
CA PHE A 87 5.27 -8.32 -2.80
C PHE A 87 5.87 -9.72 -2.84
N PHE A 88 6.87 -9.95 -1.98
CA PHE A 88 7.60 -11.21 -1.85
C PHE A 88 7.55 -11.67 -0.39
N GLU A 89 7.23 -12.94 -0.15
CA GLU A 89 7.19 -13.48 1.22
C GLU A 89 8.58 -13.39 1.86
N LYS A 90 8.67 -12.90 3.11
CA LYS A 90 9.96 -12.68 3.81
C LYS A 90 10.73 -13.97 4.07
N ASN A 91 10.00 -15.05 4.38
CA ASN A 91 10.56 -16.33 4.79
C ASN A 91 10.34 -17.42 3.74
N GLN A 92 10.18 -17.03 2.46
CA GLN A 92 10.05 -18.01 1.39
C GLN A 92 11.36 -18.76 1.16
N MET A 93 11.24 -20.00 0.70
CA MET A 93 12.38 -20.71 0.13
C MET A 93 12.73 -20.09 -1.23
N LEU A 94 13.96 -19.61 -1.36
CA LEU A 94 14.44 -19.05 -2.62
C LEU A 94 14.89 -20.18 -3.56
N TYR A 95 14.61 -20.04 -4.85
CA TYR A 95 15.11 -20.96 -5.86
C TYR A 95 16.56 -20.63 -6.21
N ASP A 96 17.46 -21.57 -6.00
CA ASP A 96 18.90 -21.36 -6.07
C ASP A 96 19.61 -22.30 -7.07
N GLY A 97 18.83 -23.02 -7.89
CA GLY A 97 19.30 -23.92 -8.92
C GLY A 97 19.73 -23.23 -10.22
N GLY A 98 20.44 -23.99 -11.07
CA GLY A 98 20.87 -23.54 -12.40
C GLY A 98 21.83 -22.35 -12.35
N PRO A 99 21.57 -21.24 -13.07
CA PRO A 99 22.48 -20.10 -13.15
C PRO A 99 22.69 -19.36 -11.82
N PHE A 100 21.89 -19.67 -10.80
CA PHE A 100 22.01 -19.08 -9.47
C PHE A 100 22.92 -19.90 -8.54
N GLN A 101 23.36 -21.09 -8.96
CA GLN A 101 24.23 -21.94 -8.16
C GLN A 101 25.59 -21.22 -7.96
N ASN A 102 25.97 -20.99 -6.70
CA ASN A 102 27.20 -20.27 -6.28
C ASN A 102 27.25 -18.76 -6.57
N SER A 103 26.13 -18.10 -6.93
CA SER A 103 26.15 -16.66 -7.29
C SER A 103 25.96 -15.71 -6.11
N GLY A 104 25.70 -16.21 -4.89
CA GLY A 104 25.29 -15.37 -3.74
C GLY A 104 23.86 -14.82 -3.85
N PHE A 105 23.18 -15.07 -4.97
CA PHE A 105 21.79 -14.71 -5.21
C PHE A 105 20.90 -15.95 -5.33
N ALA A 106 19.61 -15.76 -5.14
CA ALA A 106 18.58 -16.74 -5.42
C ALA A 106 17.29 -16.04 -5.86
N LEU A 107 16.40 -16.77 -6.53
CA LEU A 107 15.17 -16.24 -7.10
C LEU A 107 14.03 -16.35 -6.09
N ALA A 108 13.40 -15.21 -5.78
CA ALA A 108 12.16 -15.12 -5.02
C ALA A 108 10.96 -15.08 -5.97
N GLN A 109 9.88 -15.75 -5.60
CA GLN A 109 8.58 -15.61 -6.24
C GLN A 109 7.70 -14.67 -5.41
N GLY A 110 6.87 -13.91 -6.09
CA GLY A 110 5.96 -12.96 -5.50
C GLY A 110 4.86 -12.58 -6.48
N PHE A 111 4.21 -11.46 -6.20
CA PHE A 111 3.19 -10.91 -7.08
C PHE A 111 3.25 -9.38 -7.12
N TYR A 112 2.81 -8.82 -8.23
CA TYR A 112 2.49 -7.42 -8.40
C TYR A 112 1.03 -7.19 -8.03
N GLN A 113 0.74 -6.08 -7.34
CA GLN A 113 -0.62 -5.64 -7.05
C GLN A 113 -0.75 -4.13 -7.27
N ALA A 114 -1.71 -3.74 -8.10
CA ALA A 114 -2.11 -2.34 -8.27
C ALA A 114 -3.61 -2.20 -8.48
N MET A 115 -4.16 -1.07 -8.03
CA MET A 115 -5.57 -0.78 -8.19
C MET A 115 -5.79 0.31 -9.25
N PHE A 116 -6.74 0.08 -10.13
CA PHE A 116 -7.20 1.03 -11.13
C PHE A 116 -8.70 1.26 -10.99
N VAL A 117 -9.17 2.40 -11.46
CA VAL A 117 -10.61 2.61 -11.67
C VAL A 117 -10.78 2.85 -13.16
N THR A 118 -11.64 2.02 -13.75
CA THR A 118 -11.97 2.03 -15.17
C THR A 118 -13.48 2.25 -15.31
N GLN A 119 -13.99 2.34 -16.55
CA GLN A 119 -15.42 2.48 -16.79
C GLN A 119 -16.23 1.22 -16.40
N ILE A 120 -15.58 0.07 -16.20
CA ILE A 120 -16.25 -1.14 -15.68
C ILE A 120 -16.27 -1.19 -14.14
N GLY A 121 -15.56 -0.27 -13.48
CA GLY A 121 -15.47 -0.22 -12.02
C GLY A 121 -14.03 -0.20 -11.47
N PRO A 122 -13.90 -0.29 -10.13
CA PRO A 122 -12.62 -0.56 -9.48
C PRO A 122 -12.09 -1.94 -9.88
N THR A 123 -10.87 -1.97 -10.37
CA THR A 123 -10.17 -3.19 -10.82
C THR A 123 -8.88 -3.35 -10.05
N LEU A 124 -8.67 -4.54 -9.49
CA LEU A 124 -7.41 -4.93 -8.87
C LEU A 124 -6.61 -5.78 -9.87
N THR A 125 -5.46 -5.30 -10.28
CA THR A 125 -4.53 -6.04 -11.14
C THR A 125 -3.57 -6.83 -10.26
N ILE A 126 -3.52 -8.15 -10.49
CA ILE A 126 -2.60 -9.08 -9.83
C ILE A 126 -1.84 -9.84 -10.90
N ASP A 127 -0.52 -9.91 -10.78
CA ASP A 127 0.36 -10.61 -11.72
C ASP A 127 1.50 -11.30 -10.97
N THR A 128 1.94 -12.46 -11.43
CA THR A 128 3.06 -13.18 -10.81
C THR A 128 4.38 -12.47 -11.14
N LYS A 129 5.29 -12.42 -10.16
CA LYS A 129 6.63 -11.84 -10.32
C LYS A 129 7.70 -12.75 -9.77
N CYS A 130 8.86 -12.70 -10.40
CA CYS A 130 10.08 -13.30 -9.89
C CYS A 130 11.15 -12.21 -9.83
N SER A 131 11.97 -12.21 -8.78
CA SER A 131 13.06 -11.25 -8.62
C SER A 131 14.23 -11.89 -7.89
N CYS A 132 15.44 -11.41 -8.17
CA CYS A 132 16.65 -11.90 -7.50
C CYS A 132 16.79 -11.25 -6.11
N PHE A 133 17.07 -12.07 -5.11
CA PHE A 133 17.33 -11.68 -3.72
C PHE A 133 18.71 -12.22 -3.33
N TYR A 134 19.36 -11.57 -2.36
CA TYR A 134 20.57 -12.12 -1.75
C TYR A 134 20.23 -13.39 -0.98
N ARG A 135 21.15 -14.36 -0.98
CA ARG A 135 21.06 -15.51 -0.09
C ARG A 135 21.26 -15.02 1.35
N ASN A 136 20.42 -15.51 2.26
CA ASN A 136 20.65 -15.36 3.71
C ASN A 136 21.83 -16.21 4.15
#